data_AF-A0A257VAX9-F1
#
_entry.id   AF-A0A257VAX9-F1
#
_cell.length_a   1.000
_cell.length_b   1.000
_cell.length_c   1.000
_cell.angle_alpha   90.00
_cell.angle_beta   90.00
_cell.angle_gamma   90.00
#
_symmetry.space_group_name_H-M   'P 1'
#
loop_
_entity.id
_entity.type
_entity.pdbx_description
1 polymer ?
#
loop_
_entity_poly.entity_id
_entity_poly.type
_entity_poly.pdbx_seq_one_letter_code
_entity_poly.pdbx_strand_id
1 'polypeptide(L)'
;MTKEEVRALARGLGLPNSGRRDSQEVCFVPEGGSYRDVLERLAPGRLPGAGEIVDLGGRVVGYHGGFHLFTVGQRRGLGVAGKDRLYVVEVTPSANRVVVGRAQDALHRHLQVRDVNWLTPTPADPMAAEVQIRSRHQPQPATVTPGPDCSARVDFEQPVLAPAPGQAAVFYDGERVLGGGWITRVGGREVQS
;
A
#
# COMPACT_ATOMS: atom_id res chain seq x y z
N MET A 1 17.63 -5.30 21.02
CA MET A 1 17.12 -6.63 21.39
C MET A 1 16.40 -7.25 20.22
N THR A 2 16.69 -8.50 19.90
CA THR A 2 15.97 -9.26 18.89
C THR A 2 14.62 -9.73 19.43
N LYS A 3 13.72 -10.10 18.53
CA LYS A 3 12.41 -10.68 18.89
C LYS A 3 12.54 -11.96 19.71
N GLU A 4 13.60 -12.74 19.45
CA GLU A 4 13.90 -13.97 20.18
C GLU A 4 14.32 -13.68 21.62
N GLU A 5 15.17 -12.66 21.82
CA GLU A 5 15.58 -12.20 23.14
C GLU A 5 14.39 -11.68 23.96
N VAL A 6 13.48 -10.92 23.35
CA VAL A 6 12.26 -10.44 24.02
C VAL A 6 11.39 -11.62 24.48
N ARG A 7 11.21 -12.65 23.64
CA ARG A 7 10.45 -13.85 24.00
C ARG A 7 11.12 -14.69 25.08
N ALA A 8 12.45 -14.79 25.05
CA ALA A 8 13.22 -15.48 26.08
C ALA A 8 13.06 -14.78 27.44
N LEU A 9 13.15 -13.45 27.46
CA LEU A 9 12.96 -12.65 28.66
C LEU A 9 11.53 -12.77 29.20
N ALA A 10 10.52 -12.68 28.33
CA ALA A 10 9.12 -12.81 28.72
C ALA A 10 8.79 -14.18 29.34
N ARG A 11 9.40 -15.26 28.81
CA ARG A 11 9.30 -16.60 29.42
C ARG A 11 9.99 -16.68 30.77
N GLY A 12 11.19 -16.11 30.88
CA GLY A 12 11.94 -16.06 32.14
C GLY A 12 11.23 -15.29 33.25
N LEU A 13 10.45 -14.26 32.88
CA LEU A 13 9.63 -13.46 33.80
C LEU A 13 8.23 -14.06 34.07
N GLY A 14 7.91 -15.23 33.51
CA GLY A 14 6.61 -15.87 33.70
C GLY A 14 5.43 -15.08 33.15
N LEU A 15 5.65 -14.21 32.15
CA LEU A 15 4.57 -13.39 31.59
C LEU A 15 3.56 -14.29 30.85
N PRO A 16 2.24 -14.16 31.11
CA PRO A 16 1.22 -15.04 30.54
C PRO A 16 1.09 -14.95 29.02
N ASN A 17 1.60 -13.86 28.41
CA ASN A 17 1.61 -13.63 26.97
C ASN A 17 2.90 -14.07 26.27
N SER A 18 3.87 -14.66 26.99
CA SER A 18 5.21 -15.02 26.47
C SER A 18 5.20 -16.05 25.32
N GLY A 19 4.13 -16.83 25.18
CA GLY A 19 3.92 -17.78 24.08
C GLY A 19 2.92 -17.32 23.01
N ARG A 20 2.32 -16.13 23.14
CA ARG A 20 1.30 -15.65 22.21
C ARG A 20 1.94 -15.39 20.84
N ARG A 21 1.30 -15.86 19.76
CA ARG A 21 1.70 -15.50 18.40
C ARG A 21 1.54 -14.00 18.22
N ASP A 22 2.50 -13.39 17.53
CA ASP A 22 2.40 -11.99 17.13
C ASP A 22 1.13 -11.75 16.31
N SER A 23 0.46 -10.64 16.58
CA SER A 23 -0.69 -10.21 15.78
C SER A 23 -0.21 -9.93 14.35
N GLN A 24 -0.61 -10.77 13.40
CA GLN A 24 -0.27 -10.66 11.98
C GLN A 24 -1.38 -9.96 11.18
N GLU A 25 -2.57 -9.86 11.77
CA GLU A 25 -3.80 -9.32 11.19
C GLU A 25 -4.06 -7.92 11.75
N VAL A 26 -4.93 -7.18 11.06
CA VAL A 26 -5.41 -5.86 11.50
C VAL A 26 -6.01 -5.99 12.91
N CYS A 27 -5.60 -5.13 13.85
CA CYS A 27 -5.81 -5.31 15.30
C CYS A 27 -7.27 -5.50 15.76
N PHE A 28 -8.26 -5.19 14.93
CA PHE A 28 -9.68 -5.32 15.22
C PHE A 28 -10.36 -6.52 14.53
N VAL A 29 -9.62 -7.31 13.74
CA VAL A 29 -10.12 -8.58 13.19
C VAL A 29 -9.99 -9.65 14.27
N PRO A 30 -11.09 -10.33 14.66
CA PRO A 30 -11.03 -11.42 15.63
C PRO A 30 -10.08 -12.53 15.17
N GLU A 31 -9.42 -13.22 16.11
CA GLU A 31 -8.57 -14.38 15.80
C GLU A 31 -9.37 -15.43 15.00
N GLY A 32 -8.91 -15.75 13.78
CA GLY A 32 -9.58 -16.70 12.88
C GLY A 32 -10.63 -16.08 11.93
N GLY A 33 -10.93 -14.79 12.05
CA GLY A 33 -11.72 -14.04 11.07
C GLY A 33 -10.86 -13.49 9.95
N SER A 34 -11.50 -13.14 8.83
CA SER A 34 -10.86 -12.40 7.74
C SER A 34 -11.29 -10.94 7.74
N TYR A 35 -10.44 -10.06 7.20
CA TYR A 35 -10.80 -8.66 6.94
C TYR A 35 -12.11 -8.52 6.12
N ARG A 36 -12.39 -9.51 5.25
CA ARG A 36 -13.63 -9.59 4.48
C ARG A 36 -14.87 -9.73 5.38
N ASP A 37 -14.83 -10.62 6.36
CA ASP A 37 -15.95 -10.85 7.28
C ASP A 37 -16.28 -9.59 8.10
N VAL A 38 -15.24 -8.82 8.45
CA VAL A 38 -15.39 -7.55 9.16
C VAL A 38 -16.01 -6.49 8.25
N LEU A 39 -15.59 -6.38 7.00
CA LEU A 39 -16.18 -5.43 6.04
C LEU A 39 -17.65 -5.76 5.71
N GLU A 40 -17.97 -7.03 5.47
CA GLU A 40 -19.34 -7.49 5.21
C GLU A 40 -20.26 -7.18 6.41
N ARG A 41 -19.75 -7.27 7.64
CA ARG A 41 -20.49 -6.93 8.86
C ARG A 41 -20.66 -5.41 9.08
N LEU A 42 -19.62 -4.62 8.80
CA LEU A 42 -19.62 -3.18 9.10
C LEU A 42 -20.26 -2.32 8.01
N ALA A 43 -20.32 -2.80 6.77
CA ALA A 43 -20.85 -2.06 5.62
C ALA A 43 -21.86 -2.87 4.79
N PRO A 44 -22.91 -3.46 5.40
CA PRO A 44 -23.87 -4.29 4.67
C PRO A 44 -24.59 -3.46 3.60
N GLY A 45 -24.54 -3.92 2.34
CA GLY A 45 -25.20 -3.27 1.21
C GLY A 45 -24.60 -1.92 0.76
N ARG A 46 -23.50 -1.45 1.39
CA ARG A 46 -22.81 -0.20 0.99
C ARG A 46 -21.67 -0.41 0.00
N LEU A 47 -21.16 -1.63 -0.11
CA LEU A 47 -20.15 -1.97 -1.10
C LEU A 47 -20.86 -2.47 -2.38
N PRO A 48 -20.45 -1.97 -3.57
CA PRO A 48 -20.90 -2.58 -4.81
C PRO A 48 -20.54 -4.06 -4.82
N GLY A 49 -21.45 -4.89 -5.33
CA GLY A 49 -21.24 -6.32 -5.49
C GLY A 49 -20.30 -6.63 -6.65
N ALA A 50 -20.73 -7.53 -7.52
CA ALA A 50 -19.91 -7.90 -8.68
C ALA A 50 -19.59 -6.70 -9.58
N GLY A 51 -18.41 -6.71 -10.20
CA GLY A 51 -17.94 -5.64 -11.09
C GLY A 51 -17.01 -6.18 -12.17
N GLU A 52 -16.55 -5.29 -13.04
CA GLU A 52 -15.76 -5.66 -14.22
C GLU A 52 -14.27 -5.64 -13.90
N ILE A 53 -13.55 -6.63 -14.42
CA ILE A 53 -12.10 -6.59 -14.53
C ILE A 53 -11.79 -6.18 -15.97
N VAL A 54 -11.10 -5.06 -16.14
CA VAL A 54 -10.77 -4.46 -17.44
C VAL A 54 -9.27 -4.41 -17.65
N ASP A 55 -8.82 -4.49 -18.90
CA ASP A 55 -7.44 -4.16 -19.26
C ASP A 55 -7.21 -2.64 -19.34
N LEU A 56 -5.97 -2.23 -19.62
CA LEU A 56 -5.61 -0.81 -19.79
C LEU A 56 -6.29 -0.13 -21.00
N GLY A 57 -6.79 -0.90 -21.96
CA GLY A 57 -7.59 -0.41 -23.08
C GLY A 57 -9.08 -0.27 -22.73
N GLY A 58 -9.49 -0.63 -21.51
CA GLY A 58 -10.87 -0.64 -21.07
C GLY A 58 -11.67 -1.86 -21.53
N ARG A 59 -11.03 -2.86 -22.15
CA ARG A 59 -11.70 -4.10 -22.56
C ARG A 59 -11.95 -4.96 -21.33
N VAL A 60 -13.18 -5.44 -21.18
CA VAL A 60 -13.52 -6.41 -20.13
C VAL A 60 -12.81 -7.74 -20.39
N VAL A 61 -12.02 -8.19 -19.42
CA VAL A 61 -11.27 -9.44 -19.44
C VAL A 61 -11.81 -10.45 -18.41
N GLY A 62 -12.66 -10.00 -17.48
CA GLY A 62 -13.29 -10.87 -16.50
C GLY A 62 -14.21 -10.10 -15.56
N TYR A 63 -14.63 -10.75 -14.49
CA TYR A 63 -15.51 -10.18 -13.48
C TYR A 63 -15.00 -10.52 -12.08
N HIS A 64 -15.26 -9.65 -11.12
CA HIS A 64 -14.90 -9.85 -9.72
C HIS A 64 -16.14 -9.88 -8.82
N GLY A 65 -16.03 -10.51 -7.65
CA GLY A 65 -17.08 -10.52 -6.62
C GLY A 65 -17.15 -9.24 -5.77
N GLY A 66 -16.17 -8.34 -5.89
CA GLY A 66 -16.12 -7.05 -5.23
C GLY A 66 -14.72 -6.46 -5.28
N PHE A 67 -14.60 -5.15 -5.56
CA PHE A 67 -13.28 -4.52 -5.78
C PHE A 67 -12.40 -4.51 -4.51
N HIS A 68 -13.02 -4.56 -3.33
CA HIS A 68 -12.34 -4.59 -2.02
C HIS A 68 -11.52 -5.87 -1.78
N LEU A 69 -11.73 -6.90 -2.61
CA LEU A 69 -10.95 -8.15 -2.59
C LEU A 69 -9.62 -8.03 -3.34
N PHE A 70 -9.37 -6.88 -3.97
CA PHE A 70 -8.21 -6.65 -4.81
C PHE A 70 -7.31 -5.59 -4.20
N THR A 71 -6.01 -5.83 -4.29
CA THR A 71 -4.98 -4.85 -3.92
C THR A 71 -4.14 -4.53 -5.14
N VAL A 72 -3.83 -3.25 -5.36
CA VAL A 72 -2.89 -2.83 -6.42
C VAL A 72 -1.57 -3.59 -6.25
N GLY A 73 -1.08 -4.19 -7.34
CA GLY A 73 0.08 -5.08 -7.39
C GLY A 73 -0.23 -6.57 -7.19
N GLN A 74 -1.48 -6.94 -6.90
CA GLN A 74 -1.89 -8.34 -6.76
C GLN A 74 -1.79 -9.09 -8.10
N ARG A 75 -1.19 -10.28 -8.05
CA ARG A 75 -1.04 -11.19 -9.21
C ARG A 75 -1.93 -12.44 -9.14
N ARG A 76 -2.16 -12.97 -7.93
CA ARG A 76 -2.90 -14.23 -7.72
C ARG A 76 -4.37 -13.95 -7.46
N GLY A 77 -5.23 -14.90 -7.79
CA GLY A 77 -6.66 -14.82 -7.47
C GLY A 77 -7.43 -13.77 -8.27
N LEU A 78 -6.94 -13.40 -9.47
CA LEU A 78 -7.62 -12.41 -10.31
C LEU A 78 -8.87 -12.96 -11.00
N GLY A 79 -9.00 -14.27 -11.15
CA GLY A 79 -10.16 -14.88 -11.84
C GLY A 79 -10.21 -14.60 -13.34
N VAL A 80 -9.14 -14.06 -13.93
CA VAL A 80 -9.02 -13.76 -15.36
C VAL A 80 -8.27 -14.88 -16.06
N ALA A 81 -8.86 -15.45 -17.11
CA ALA A 81 -8.20 -16.43 -17.96
C ALA A 81 -7.31 -15.72 -19.01
N GLY A 82 -6.03 -16.04 -19.06
CA GLY A 82 -5.10 -15.43 -20.01
C GLY A 82 -3.70 -16.06 -19.98
N LYS A 83 -2.96 -15.94 -21.09
CA LYS A 83 -1.57 -16.42 -21.21
C LYS A 83 -0.57 -15.49 -20.49
N ASP A 84 -0.91 -14.22 -20.36
CA ASP A 84 -0.01 -13.20 -19.82
C ASP A 84 -0.12 -13.10 -18.28
N ARG A 85 1.02 -12.82 -17.62
CA ARG A 85 1.07 -12.59 -16.18
C ARG A 85 0.52 -11.20 -15.86
N LEU A 86 -0.76 -11.14 -15.53
CA LEU A 86 -1.45 -9.90 -15.19
C LEU A 86 -1.30 -9.54 -13.70
N TYR A 87 -1.31 -8.24 -13.44
CA TYR A 87 -1.26 -7.61 -12.14
C TYR A 87 -2.39 -6.59 -12.05
N VAL A 88 -2.96 -6.40 -10.85
CA VAL A 88 -3.84 -5.25 -10.59
C VAL A 88 -3.01 -3.98 -10.69
N VAL A 89 -3.32 -3.14 -11.67
CA VAL A 89 -2.67 -1.83 -11.86
C VAL A 89 -3.42 -0.76 -11.09
N GLU A 90 -4.76 -0.84 -11.08
CA GLU A 90 -5.61 0.13 -10.43
C GLU A 90 -6.88 -0.54 -9.89
N VAL A 91 -7.41 0.00 -8.80
CA VAL A 91 -8.77 -0.30 -8.32
C VAL A 91 -9.55 1.00 -8.36
N THR A 92 -10.68 1.02 -9.06
CA THR A 92 -11.49 2.22 -9.30
C THR A 92 -12.87 2.04 -8.66
N PRO A 93 -13.04 2.38 -7.35
CA PRO A 93 -14.30 2.20 -6.64
C PRO A 93 -15.49 2.91 -7.27
N SER A 94 -15.29 4.13 -7.80
CA SER A 94 -16.35 4.94 -8.42
C SER A 94 -16.96 4.30 -9.67
N ALA A 95 -16.17 3.52 -10.40
CA ALA A 95 -16.61 2.78 -11.58
C ALA A 95 -16.93 1.30 -11.28
N ASN A 96 -16.73 0.84 -10.04
CA ASN A 96 -16.78 -0.56 -9.64
C ASN A 96 -15.95 -1.48 -10.57
N ARG A 97 -14.70 -1.06 -10.81
CA ARG A 97 -13.77 -1.73 -11.73
C ARG A 97 -12.44 -2.05 -11.10
N VAL A 98 -11.83 -3.13 -11.57
CA VAL A 98 -10.42 -3.48 -11.32
C VAL A 98 -9.69 -3.45 -12.66
N VAL A 99 -8.64 -2.64 -12.75
CA VAL A 99 -7.81 -2.53 -13.95
C VAL A 99 -6.62 -3.46 -13.82
N VAL A 100 -6.39 -4.30 -14.83
CA VAL A 100 -5.25 -5.23 -14.89
C VAL A 100 -4.35 -4.94 -16.08
N GLY A 101 -3.06 -5.18 -15.88
CA GLY A 101 -2.03 -4.97 -16.88
C GLY A 101 -0.80 -5.85 -16.63
N ARG A 102 0.26 -5.63 -17.39
CA ARG A 102 1.55 -6.31 -17.19
C ARG A 102 2.27 -5.67 -15.99
N ALA A 103 3.30 -6.35 -15.49
CA ALA A 103 4.09 -5.86 -14.36
C ALA A 103 4.61 -4.42 -14.57
N GLN A 104 5.04 -4.10 -15.79
CA GLN A 104 5.55 -2.78 -16.17
C GLN A 104 4.50 -1.67 -16.06
N ASP A 105 3.21 -2.00 -16.22
CA ASP A 105 2.13 -1.03 -16.20
C ASP A 105 1.75 -0.64 -14.76
N ALA A 106 2.16 -1.45 -13.79
CA ALA A 106 2.04 -1.15 -12.37
C ALA A 106 3.31 -0.50 -11.80
N LEU A 107 4.30 -0.15 -12.62
CA LEU A 107 5.52 0.53 -12.16
C LEU A 107 5.31 2.05 -12.13
N HIS A 108 5.64 2.67 -11.01
CA HIS A 108 5.51 4.11 -10.84
C HIS A 108 6.78 4.71 -10.26
N ARG A 109 7.16 5.88 -10.79
CA ARG A 109 8.32 6.65 -10.30
C ARG A 109 7.92 7.81 -9.39
N HIS A 110 6.68 8.26 -9.45
CA HIS A 110 6.24 9.50 -8.81
C HIS A 110 5.03 9.26 -7.91
N LEU A 111 5.07 9.82 -6.69
CA LEU A 111 3.97 9.80 -5.74
C LEU A 111 3.70 11.19 -5.18
N GLN A 112 2.43 11.42 -4.83
CA GLN A 112 2.02 12.52 -3.96
C GLN A 112 1.62 11.95 -2.60
N VAL A 113 2.09 12.60 -1.55
CA VAL A 113 1.86 12.25 -0.16
C VAL A 113 1.23 13.45 0.55
N ARG A 114 0.23 13.21 1.40
CA ARG A 114 -0.41 14.23 2.24
C ARG A 114 -0.29 13.90 3.71
N ASP A 115 -0.69 14.86 4.55
CA ASP A 115 -0.69 14.75 6.01
C ASP A 115 0.67 14.26 6.52
N VAL A 116 1.74 14.79 5.93
CA VAL A 116 3.12 14.44 6.24
C VAL A 116 3.44 14.92 7.65
N ASN A 117 3.79 13.95 8.50
CA ASN A 117 4.30 14.20 9.82
C ASN A 117 5.83 14.05 9.81
N TRP A 118 6.54 15.16 10.01
CA TRP A 118 7.99 15.19 10.14
C TRP A 118 8.40 14.93 11.59
N LEU A 119 9.29 13.96 11.81
CA LEU A 119 9.91 13.69 13.11
C LEU A 119 11.24 14.45 13.30
N THR A 120 11.59 15.23 12.28
CA THR A 120 12.69 16.19 12.23
C THR A 120 12.12 17.58 11.92
N PRO A 121 12.92 18.65 11.99
CA PRO A 121 12.54 19.90 11.36
C PRO A 121 12.15 19.64 9.89
N THR A 122 11.07 20.28 9.43
CA THR A 122 10.61 20.19 8.05
C THR A 122 11.74 20.69 7.13
N PRO A 123 12.18 19.89 6.14
CA PRO A 123 13.17 20.35 5.17
C PRO A 123 12.61 21.50 4.34
N ALA A 124 13.45 22.50 4.03
CA ALA A 124 13.07 23.59 3.14
C ALA A 124 13.24 23.22 1.66
N ASP A 125 14.18 22.30 1.38
CA ASP A 125 14.60 21.89 0.04
C ASP A 125 14.34 20.40 -0.20
N PRO A 126 14.34 19.94 -1.47
CA PRO A 126 14.35 18.52 -1.78
C PRO A 126 15.50 17.80 -1.10
N MET A 127 15.24 16.59 -0.60
CA MET A 127 16.25 15.76 0.06
C MET A 127 16.25 14.32 -0.45
N ALA A 128 17.42 13.69 -0.44
CA ALA A 128 17.54 12.27 -0.66
C ALA A 128 17.09 11.51 0.61
N ALA A 129 16.29 10.47 0.42
CA ALA A 129 15.83 9.58 1.48
C ALA A 129 15.52 8.19 0.92
N GLU A 130 15.43 7.19 1.78
CA GLU A 130 14.86 5.90 1.43
C GLU A 130 13.38 5.89 1.78
N VAL A 131 12.51 5.55 0.82
CA VAL A 131 11.05 5.62 1.01
C VAL A 131 10.46 4.22 1.02
N GLN A 132 9.79 3.89 2.13
CA GLN A 132 9.05 2.65 2.29
C GLN A 132 7.55 2.89 2.06
N ILE A 133 6.98 2.22 1.06
CA ILE A 133 5.56 2.36 0.68
C ILE A 133 4.68 1.20 1.19
N ARG A 134 5.29 0.15 1.76
CA ARG A 134 4.62 -1.01 2.36
C ARG A 134 5.51 -1.61 3.45
N SER A 135 4.94 -2.05 4.56
CA SER A 135 5.66 -2.53 5.75
C SER A 135 6.66 -3.67 5.53
N ARG A 136 6.45 -4.49 4.49
CA ARG A 136 7.32 -5.63 4.14
C ARG A 136 8.22 -5.36 2.93
N HIS A 137 8.15 -4.17 2.35
CA HIS A 137 9.03 -3.80 1.23
C HIS A 137 10.31 -3.19 1.77
N GLN A 138 11.41 -3.46 1.07
CA GLN A 138 12.64 -2.72 1.31
C GLN A 138 12.42 -1.25 0.92
N PRO A 139 12.80 -0.28 1.78
CA PRO A 139 12.85 1.13 1.41
C PRO A 139 13.59 1.31 0.08
N GLN A 140 13.11 2.22 -0.76
CA GLN A 140 13.71 2.47 -2.08
C GLN A 140 14.27 3.89 -2.13
N PRO A 141 15.47 4.11 -2.68
CA PRO A 141 16.04 5.45 -2.85
C PRO A 141 15.12 6.38 -3.63
N ALA A 142 14.89 7.57 -3.09
CA ALA A 142 14.06 8.60 -3.68
C ALA A 142 14.49 10.00 -3.26
N THR A 143 14.09 10.98 -4.05
CA THR A 143 14.07 12.38 -3.64
C THR A 143 12.69 12.71 -3.08
N VAL A 144 12.66 13.25 -1.87
CA VAL A 144 11.45 13.76 -1.21
C VAL A 144 11.49 15.28 -1.26
N THR A 145 10.50 15.87 -1.92
CA THR A 145 10.33 17.33 -2.01
C THR A 145 9.14 17.73 -1.13
N PRO A 146 9.38 18.43 0.00
CA PRO A 146 8.30 18.97 0.82
C PRO A 146 7.44 19.96 0.01
N GLY A 147 6.13 19.92 0.24
CA GLY A 147 5.15 20.79 -0.40
C GLY A 147 4.33 21.57 0.64
N PRO A 148 3.39 22.41 0.18
CA PRO A 148 2.48 23.14 1.06
C PRO A 148 1.56 22.18 1.84
N ASP A 149 0.95 22.68 2.93
CA ASP A 149 -0.10 21.96 3.68
C ASP A 149 0.31 20.55 4.15
N CYS A 150 1.55 20.40 4.63
CA CYS A 150 2.11 19.11 5.04
C CYS A 150 2.01 18.06 3.93
N SER A 151 2.26 18.44 2.67
CA SER A 151 2.38 17.50 1.56
C SER A 151 3.84 17.22 1.22
N ALA A 152 4.08 16.16 0.46
CA ALA A 152 5.38 15.90 -0.15
C ALA A 152 5.21 15.18 -1.49
N ARG A 153 6.08 15.51 -2.44
CA ARG A 153 6.28 14.76 -3.66
C ARG A 153 7.44 13.80 -3.46
N VAL A 154 7.27 12.56 -3.90
CA VAL A 154 8.33 11.54 -3.88
C VAL A 154 8.66 11.12 -5.30
N ASP A 155 9.93 11.22 -5.65
CA ASP A 155 10.48 10.82 -6.95
C ASP A 155 11.53 9.71 -6.72
N PHE A 156 11.16 8.47 -7.03
CA PHE A 156 12.08 7.33 -6.88
C PHE A 156 13.16 7.33 -7.95
N GLU A 157 14.36 6.85 -7.61
CA GLU A 157 15.43 6.65 -8.60
C GLU A 157 15.07 5.54 -9.59
N GLN A 158 14.48 4.46 -9.09
CA GLN A 158 13.95 3.35 -9.90
C GLN A 158 12.44 3.21 -9.74
N PRO A 159 11.69 2.86 -10.80
CA PRO A 159 10.25 2.65 -10.69
C PRO A 159 9.91 1.57 -9.65
N VAL A 160 8.96 1.88 -8.77
CA VAL A 160 8.50 0.95 -7.74
C VAL A 160 7.18 0.31 -8.14
N LEU A 161 7.01 -0.97 -7.78
CA LEU A 161 5.82 -1.72 -8.14
C LEU A 161 4.64 -1.33 -7.25
N ALA A 162 3.58 -0.90 -7.94
CA ALA A 162 2.22 -0.81 -7.46
C ALA A 162 2.03 0.02 -6.16
N PRO A 163 2.65 1.20 -5.95
CA PRO A 163 2.25 2.05 -4.83
C PRO A 163 0.73 2.28 -4.87
N ALA A 164 0.07 2.26 -3.71
CA ALA A 164 -1.38 2.28 -3.62
C ALA A 164 -1.85 3.48 -2.80
N PRO A 165 -2.77 4.32 -3.32
CA PRO A 165 -3.39 5.38 -2.53
C PRO A 165 -4.01 4.84 -1.24
N GLY A 166 -3.87 5.58 -0.15
CA GLY A 166 -4.29 5.18 1.19
C GLY A 166 -3.25 4.37 1.97
N GLN A 167 -2.17 3.90 1.34
CA GLN A 167 -1.03 3.36 2.08
C GLN A 167 -0.12 4.48 2.59
N ALA A 168 0.64 4.17 3.64
CA ALA A 168 1.64 5.09 4.17
C ALA A 168 2.92 5.07 3.30
N ALA A 169 3.51 6.25 3.11
CA ALA A 169 4.87 6.44 2.64
C ALA A 169 5.71 6.94 3.82
N VAL A 170 6.73 6.17 4.21
CA VAL A 170 7.62 6.49 5.34
C VAL A 170 9.01 6.79 4.80
N PHE A 171 9.63 7.85 5.31
CA PHE A 171 10.91 8.39 4.84
C PHE A 171 12.00 8.05 5.84
N TYR A 172 13.11 7.51 5.35
CA TYR A 172 14.24 7.03 6.13
C TYR A 172 15.56 7.67 5.70
N ASP A 173 16.47 7.79 6.65
CA ASP A 173 17.90 8.02 6.46
C ASP A 173 18.65 6.90 7.20
N GLY A 174 18.93 5.81 6.49
CA GLY A 174 19.41 4.57 7.08
C GLY A 174 18.41 4.01 8.10
N GLU A 175 18.83 3.91 9.37
CA GLU A 175 17.96 3.42 10.45
C GLU A 175 17.03 4.49 11.04
N ARG A 176 17.23 5.76 10.67
CA ARG A 176 16.46 6.88 11.23
C ARG A 176 15.18 7.12 10.43
N VAL A 177 14.05 7.19 11.12
CA VAL A 177 12.78 7.65 10.53
C VAL A 177 12.76 9.18 10.51
N LEU A 178 12.65 9.77 9.32
CA LEU A 178 12.56 11.22 9.12
C LEU A 178 11.11 11.71 9.24
N GLY A 179 10.16 10.90 8.80
CA GLY A 179 8.73 11.24 8.79
C GLY A 179 7.93 10.30 7.91
N GLY A 180 6.69 10.69 7.61
CA GLY A 180 5.86 9.96 6.66
C GLY A 180 4.46 10.53 6.56
N GLY A 181 3.70 10.05 5.59
CA GLY A 181 2.32 10.49 5.34
C GLY A 181 1.54 9.48 4.49
N TRP A 182 0.39 9.90 3.96
CA TRP A 182 -0.51 9.04 3.19
C TRP A 182 -0.37 9.28 1.69
N ILE A 183 -0.16 8.21 0.93
CA ILE A 183 -0.14 8.26 -0.53
C ILE A 183 -1.53 8.66 -1.02
N THR A 184 -1.63 9.73 -1.80
CA THR A 184 -2.90 10.21 -2.38
C THR A 184 -2.98 9.93 -3.86
N ARG A 185 -1.86 10.04 -4.55
CA ARG A 185 -1.78 9.90 -6.00
C ARG A 185 -0.52 9.17 -6.40
N VAL A 186 -0.69 8.32 -7.39
CA VAL A 186 0.34 7.46 -7.95
C VAL A 186 0.46 7.78 -9.42
N GLY A 187 1.63 8.24 -9.85
CA GLY A 187 1.86 8.70 -11.21
C GLY A 187 1.30 10.12 -11.47
N GLY A 188 2.06 10.88 -12.26
CA GLY A 188 1.60 12.07 -12.93
C GLY A 188 1.67 11.82 -14.44
N ARG A 189 0.53 11.85 -15.13
CA ARG A 189 0.52 12.60 -16.38
C ARG A 189 0.69 14.05 -15.94
N GLU A 190 1.74 14.71 -16.41
CA GLU A 190 1.70 16.18 -16.49
C GLU A 190 0.38 16.51 -17.19
N VAL A 191 -0.53 17.13 -16.45
CA VAL A 191 -1.60 17.87 -17.08
C VAL A 191 -0.90 19.12 -17.61
N GLN A 192 -0.38 19.03 -18.83
CA GLN A 192 -0.07 20.24 -19.58
C GLN A 192 -1.39 21.00 -19.75
N SER A 193 -1.29 22.27 -19.42
CA SER A 193 -2.36 23.27 -19.34
C SER A 193 -3.23 23.36 -20.59
#